data_AF-A0A924XCR8-F1
#
_entry.id   AF-A0A924XCR8-F1
#
_cell.length_a   1.000
_cell.length_b   1.000
_cell.length_c   1.000
_cell.angle_alpha   90.00
_cell.angle_beta   90.00
_cell.angle_gamma   90.00
#
_symmetry.space_group_name_H-M   'P 1'
#
loop_
_entity.id
_entity.type
_entity.pdbx_description
1 polymer ?
#
loop_
_entity_poly.entity_id
_entity_poly.type
_entity_poly.pdbx_seq_one_letter_code
_entity_poly.pdbx_strand_id
1 'polypeptide(L)' 'RGDVAAVKAATDAGAAAARRVGELVSVHVIPRPHSSVDETLPIGIK' A
#
# COMPACT_ATOMS: atom_id res chain seq x y z
N ARG A 1 -6.56 -4.78 -1.71
CA ARG A 1 -5.98 -5.79 -0.79
C ARG A 1 -5.61 -7.03 -1.59
N GLY A 2 -4.65 -7.84 -1.13
CA GLY A 2 -4.23 -9.08 -1.77
C GLY A 2 -3.18 -9.81 -0.94
N ASP A 3 -2.63 -10.91 -1.46
CA ASP A 3 -1.55 -11.64 -0.80
C ASP A 3 -0.31 -10.75 -0.61
N VAL A 4 0.41 -10.97 0.47
CA VAL A 4 1.58 -10.14 0.86
C VAL A 4 2.59 -10.02 -0.28
N ALA A 5 2.81 -11.10 -1.04
CA ALA A 5 3.71 -11.11 -2.19
C ALA A 5 3.21 -10.19 -3.31
N ALA A 6 1.91 -10.25 -3.63
CA ALA A 6 1.31 -9.42 -4.68
C ALA A 6 1.31 -7.93 -4.28
N VAL A 7 0.93 -7.62 -3.03
CA VAL A 7 0.92 -6.25 -2.52
C VAL A 7 2.34 -5.67 -2.49
N LYS A 8 3.34 -6.46 -2.07
CA LYS A 8 4.74 -6.01 -2.09
C LYS A 8 5.21 -5.70 -3.52
N ALA A 9 4.99 -6.60 -4.47
CA ALA A 9 5.39 -6.39 -5.86
C ALA A 9 4.72 -5.15 -6.48
N ALA A 10 3.41 -4.97 -6.23
CA ALA A 10 2.67 -3.80 -6.71
C ALA A 10 3.23 -2.49 -6.13
N THR A 11 3.54 -2.49 -4.83
CA THR A 11 4.02 -1.28 -4.16
C THR A 11 5.46 -0.94 -4.56
N ASP A 12 6.33 -1.94 -4.77
CA ASP A 12 7.69 -1.75 -5.27
C ASP A 12 7.69 -1.17 -6.70
N ALA A 13 6.82 -1.69 -7.58
CA ALA A 13 6.63 -1.16 -8.92
C ALA A 13 6.09 0.29 -8.90
N GLY A 14 5.10 0.56 -8.04
CA GLY A 14 4.55 1.90 -7.84
C GLY A 14 5.59 2.89 -7.30
N ALA A 15 6.43 2.46 -6.36
CA ALA A 15 7.53 3.26 -5.81
C ALA A 15 8.52 3.68 -6.89
N ALA A 16 8.91 2.73 -7.75
CA ALA A 16 9.84 2.98 -8.85
C ALA A 16 9.23 3.94 -9.89
N ALA A 17 7.94 3.82 -10.19
CA ALA A 17 7.25 4.73 -11.08
C ALA A 17 7.10 6.14 -10.48
N ALA A 18 6.68 6.24 -9.22
CA ALA A 18 6.49 7.51 -8.51
C ALA A 18 7.79 8.33 -8.45
N ARG A 19 8.93 7.67 -8.15
CA ARG A 19 10.26 8.30 -8.13
C ARG A 19 10.70 8.88 -9.49
N ARG A 20 10.17 8.37 -10.60
CA ARG A 20 10.50 8.85 -11.95
C ARG A 20 9.70 10.09 -12.33
N VAL A 21 8.49 10.22 -11.80
CA VAL A 21 7.54 11.28 -12.19
C VAL A 21 7.56 12.43 -11.17
N GLY A 22 7.98 12.20 -9.93
CA GLY A 22 8.07 13.22 -8.90
C GLY A 22 8.64 12.73 -7.58
N GLU A 23 8.25 13.38 -6.49
CA GLU A 23 8.73 13.06 -5.14
C GLU A 23 7.86 11.97 -4.48
N LEU A 24 8.51 10.87 -4.10
CA LEU A 24 7.88 9.81 -3.33
C LEU A 24 8.08 10.05 -1.83
N VAL A 25 6.99 10.34 -1.11
CA VAL A 25 7.03 10.59 0.35
C VAL A 25 7.21 9.30 1.14
N SER A 26 6.35 8.30 0.92
CA SER A 26 6.46 7.02 1.64
C SER A 26 5.81 5.87 0.88
N VAL A 27 6.30 4.67 1.15
CA VAL A 27 5.77 3.39 0.68
C VAL A 27 5.82 2.42 1.84
N HIS A 28 4.67 1.82 2.17
CA HIS A 28 4.57 0.87 3.27
C HIS A 28 3.54 -0.22 2.96
N VAL A 29 3.87 -1.44 3.33
CA VAL A 29 2.98 -2.60 3.24
C VAL A 29 2.73 -3.09 4.65
N ILE A 30 1.46 -3.23 5.02
CA ILE A 30 1.01 -3.81 6.29
C ILE A 30 0.44 -5.20 5.99
N PRO A 31 1.16 -6.29 6.27
CA PRO A 31 0.72 -7.65 5.91
C PRO A 31 -0.54 -8.11 6.66
N ARG A 32 -0.72 -7.66 7.91
CA ARG A 32 -1.89 -7.96 8.74
C ARG A 32 -2.34 -6.69 9.48
N PRO A 33 -3.15 -5.83 8.85
CA PRO A 33 -3.72 -4.69 9.54
C PRO A 33 -4.68 -5.17 10.63
N HIS A 34 -4.71 -4.45 11.75
CA HIS A 34 -5.69 -4.69 12.80
C HIS A 34 -7.08 -4.25 12.32
N SER A 35 -8.15 -4.89 12.76
CA SER A 35 -9.53 -4.62 12.29
C SER A 35 -9.97 -3.15 12.46
N SER A 36 -9.56 -2.52 13.56
CA SER A 36 -9.83 -1.08 13.82
C SER A 36 -9.27 -0.12 12.75
N VAL A 37 -8.25 -0.55 11.99
CA VAL A 37 -7.68 0.26 10.89
C VAL A 37 -8.68 0.39 9.74
N ASP A 38 -9.51 -0.65 9.51
CA ASP A 38 -10.49 -0.68 8.41
C ASP A 38 -11.69 0.23 8.68
N GLU A 39 -11.99 0.47 9.96
CA GLU A 39 -13.08 1.34 10.40
C GLU A 39 -12.70 2.83 10.38
N THR A 40 -11.41 3.12 10.58
CA THR A 40 -10.91 4.50 10.80
C THR A 40 -10.25 5.10 9.56
N LEU A 41 -9.68 4.27 8.69
CA LEU A 41 -9.01 4.71 7.47
C LEU A 41 -9.80 4.25 6.23
N PRO A 42 -9.87 5.07 5.16
CA PRO A 42 -10.55 4.70 3.93
C PRO A 42 -9.70 3.74 3.08
N ILE A 43 -9.32 2.59 3.65
CA ILE A 43 -8.49 1.55 3.00
C ILE A 43 -9.31 0.52 2.21
N GLY A 44 -10.55 0.90 1.84
CA GLY A 44 -11.37 0.28 0.80
C GLY A 44 -12.00 -1.05 1.18
N ILE A 45 -13.14 -1.00 1.88
CA ILE A 45 -14.24 -1.97 1.76
C ILE A 45 -15.55 -1.17 1.89
N LYS A 46 -16.13 -0.79 0.74
CA LYS A 46 -17.57 -0.58 0.61
C LYS A 46 -17.98 -1.02 -0.78
#